data_AF-A0A3B1DKV1-F1
#
_entry.id   AF-A0A3B1DKV1-F1
#
_cell.length_a   1.000
_cell.length_b   1.000
_cell.length_c   1.000
_cell.angle_alpha   90.00
_cell.angle_beta   90.00
_cell.angle_gamma   90.00
#
_symmetry.space_group_name_H-M   'P 1'
#
loop_
_entity.id
_entity.type
_entity.pdbx_description
1 polymer ?
#
loop_
_entity_poly.entity_id
_entity_poly.type
_entity_poly.pdbx_seq_one_letter_code
_entity_poly.pdbx_strand_id
1 'polypeptide(L)'
;MNTESKKFLCDLLGQCGPSGFEQKVQSVWVNRTKKFSDKITRDVHGNAVGILNPKADFKIMLAGHCDEIGFIISHISDNGYLHIIPIGGIDTGVLPGSQVKVQTEKGWIDGIIGKKAIHLMSPEERKKVLPMKDLWVDIGAKDKKDALKVTKVGDPISYAPNYLELRNNIFSSK
;
A
#
# COMPACT_ATOMS: atom_id res chain seq x y z
N MET A 1 22.05 -6.43 11.85
CA MET A 1 21.20 -7.36 11.09
C MET A 1 22.05 -8.06 10.05
N ASN A 2 21.94 -9.39 9.88
CA ASN A 2 22.69 -10.10 8.85
C ASN A 2 22.15 -9.79 7.44
N THR A 3 22.96 -10.05 6.41
CA THR A 3 22.63 -9.70 5.01
C THR A 3 21.32 -10.34 4.55
N GLU A 4 21.07 -11.59 4.93
CA GLU A 4 19.88 -12.33 4.52
C GLU A 4 18.59 -11.73 5.11
N SER A 5 18.61 -11.40 6.40
CA SER A 5 17.46 -10.79 7.09
C SER A 5 17.21 -9.38 6.59
N LYS A 6 18.27 -8.61 6.30
CA LYS A 6 18.16 -7.29 5.69
C LYS A 6 17.49 -7.37 4.33
N LYS A 7 17.93 -8.31 3.48
CA LYS A 7 17.32 -8.53 2.17
C LYS A 7 15.84 -8.89 2.30
N PHE A 8 15.49 -9.82 3.20
CA PHE A 8 14.10 -10.19 3.42
C PHE A 8 13.23 -9.02 3.88
N LEU A 9 13.72 -8.20 4.80
CA LEU A 9 13.03 -7.00 5.25
C LEU A 9 12.80 -6.04 4.08
N CYS A 10 13.83 -5.75 3.29
CA CYS A 10 13.70 -4.89 2.10
C CYS A 10 12.76 -5.48 1.04
N ASP A 11 12.77 -6.79 0.82
CA ASP A 11 11.86 -7.46 -0.11
C ASP A 11 10.39 -7.32 0.34
N LEU A 12 10.13 -7.38 1.65
CA LEU A 12 8.80 -7.15 2.25
C LEU A 12 8.37 -5.68 2.10
N LEU A 13 9.20 -4.74 2.55
CA LEU A 13 8.93 -3.29 2.49
C LEU A 13 8.80 -2.77 1.04
N GLY A 14 9.43 -3.47 0.09
CA GLY A 14 9.35 -3.19 -1.33
C GLY A 14 8.02 -3.59 -1.99
N GLN A 15 7.17 -4.35 -1.29
CA GLN A 15 5.86 -4.73 -1.81
C GLN A 15 4.81 -3.66 -1.51
N CYS A 16 3.74 -3.69 -2.30
CA CYS A 16 2.48 -3.03 -1.96
C CYS A 16 1.46 -4.12 -1.64
N GLY A 17 0.66 -3.91 -0.60
CA GLY A 17 -0.36 -4.85 -0.15
C GLY A 17 -1.32 -4.20 0.83
N PRO A 18 -2.13 -3.23 0.39
CA PRO A 18 -3.14 -2.64 1.26
C PRO A 18 -4.18 -3.70 1.63
N SER A 19 -4.92 -3.50 2.72
CA SER A 19 -5.90 -4.48 3.19
C SER A 19 -6.85 -4.93 2.05
N GLY A 20 -6.93 -6.24 1.82
CA GLY A 20 -7.62 -6.91 0.71
C GLY A 20 -6.74 -7.30 -0.50
N PHE A 21 -5.51 -6.80 -0.57
CA PHE A 21 -4.60 -6.94 -1.73
C PHE A 21 -3.18 -7.42 -1.33
N GLU A 22 -3.08 -8.25 -0.29
CA GLU A 22 -1.84 -8.62 0.38
C GLU A 22 -1.03 -9.71 -0.33
N GLN A 23 -1.51 -10.24 -1.45
CA GLN A 23 -1.01 -11.50 -2.03
C GLN A 23 0.49 -11.42 -2.39
N LYS A 24 0.97 -10.25 -2.83
CA LYS A 24 2.39 -10.03 -3.16
C LYS A 24 3.27 -10.05 -1.91
N VAL A 25 2.89 -9.30 -0.86
CA VAL A 25 3.61 -9.28 0.43
C VAL A 25 3.65 -10.68 1.04
N GLN A 26 2.52 -11.37 1.07
CA GLN A 26 2.44 -12.73 1.59
C GLN A 26 3.30 -13.73 0.81
N SER A 27 3.43 -13.55 -0.51
CA SER A 27 4.27 -14.42 -1.33
C SER A 27 5.75 -14.32 -0.95
N VAL A 28 6.23 -13.11 -0.61
CA VAL A 28 7.59 -12.90 -0.09
C VAL A 28 7.77 -13.65 1.23
N TRP A 29 6.83 -13.50 2.17
CA TRP A 29 6.87 -14.20 3.46
C TRP A 29 6.84 -15.73 3.28
N VAL A 30 5.89 -16.26 2.51
CA VAL A 30 5.75 -17.69 2.24
C VAL A 30 7.03 -18.27 1.62
N ASN A 31 7.63 -17.59 0.65
CA ASN A 31 8.85 -18.07 -0.01
C ASN A 31 10.04 -18.19 0.94
N ARG A 32 10.14 -17.30 1.94
CA ARG A 32 11.15 -17.44 3.01
C ARG A 32 10.79 -18.54 4.00
N THR A 33 9.55 -18.52 4.49
CA THR A 33 9.08 -19.39 5.58
C THR A 33 9.06 -20.87 5.19
N LYS A 34 8.88 -21.21 3.90
CA LYS A 34 8.95 -22.59 3.38
C LYS A 34 10.23 -23.34 3.79
N LYS A 35 11.34 -22.61 3.95
CA LYS A 35 12.64 -23.21 4.30
C LYS A 35 12.70 -23.69 5.76
N PHE A 36 11.77 -23.23 6.59
CA PHE A 36 11.78 -23.42 8.04
C PHE A 36 10.46 -23.98 8.57
N SER A 37 9.55 -24.45 7.71
CA SER A 37 8.23 -24.95 8.10
C SER A 37 7.99 -26.34 7.52
N ASP A 38 7.39 -27.23 8.32
CA ASP A 38 7.01 -28.58 7.89
C ASP A 38 5.78 -28.54 6.97
N LYS A 39 4.92 -27.54 7.15
CA LYS A 39 3.72 -27.33 6.35
C LYS A 39 3.43 -25.84 6.19
N ILE A 40 2.92 -25.46 5.03
CA ILE A 40 2.31 -24.15 4.81
C ILE A 40 0.86 -24.33 4.38
N THR A 41 -0.02 -23.54 4.98
CA THR A 41 -1.42 -23.44 4.57
C THR A 41 -1.76 -21.99 4.22
N ARG A 42 -2.77 -21.83 3.36
CA ARG A 42 -3.42 -20.54 3.10
C ARG A 42 -4.91 -20.71 3.32
N ASP A 43 -5.55 -19.73 3.93
CA ASP A 43 -7.00 -19.68 4.02
C ASP A 43 -7.64 -18.91 2.85
N VAL A 44 -8.97 -18.82 2.85
CA VAL A 44 -9.75 -18.14 1.80
C VAL A 44 -9.61 -16.62 1.80
N HIS A 45 -9.20 -16.04 2.94
CA HIS A 45 -8.92 -14.60 3.06
C HIS A 45 -7.47 -14.27 2.66
N GLY A 46 -6.65 -15.29 2.43
CA GLY A 46 -5.26 -15.18 2.02
C GLY A 46 -4.25 -15.41 3.14
N ASN A 47 -4.66 -15.48 4.41
CA ASN A 47 -3.72 -15.64 5.53
C ASN A 47 -2.81 -16.84 5.30
N ALA A 48 -1.50 -16.61 5.37
CA ALA A 48 -0.50 -17.66 5.21
C ALA A 48 0.00 -18.10 6.59
N VAL A 49 -0.02 -19.41 6.84
CA VAL A 49 0.41 -19.98 8.13
C VAL A 49 1.50 -21.01 7.87
N GLY A 50 2.67 -20.79 8.47
CA GLY A 50 3.78 -21.73 8.53
C GLY A 50 3.69 -22.55 9.80
N ILE A 51 3.73 -23.87 9.68
CA ILE A 51 3.50 -24.80 10.78
C ILE A 51 4.77 -25.63 10.99
N LEU A 52 5.21 -25.68 12.23
CA LEU A 52 6.25 -26.58 12.74
C LEU A 52 5.61 -27.62 13.65
N ASN A 53 6.08 -28.86 13.58
CA ASN A 53 5.58 -29.99 14.36
C ASN A 53 4.05 -30.14 14.30
N PRO A 54 3.45 -30.40 13.12
CA PRO A 54 1.99 -30.35 12.92
C PRO A 54 1.19 -31.34 13.79
N LYS A 55 1.86 -32.35 14.37
CA LYS A 55 1.28 -33.38 15.25
C LYS A 55 1.43 -33.05 16.74
N ALA A 56 2.02 -31.93 17.12
CA ALA A 56 2.17 -31.56 18.52
C ALA A 56 0.79 -31.29 19.16
N ASP A 57 0.59 -31.81 20.37
CA ASP A 57 -0.66 -31.67 21.11
C ASP A 57 -0.90 -30.22 21.58
N PHE A 58 0.17 -29.51 21.95
CA PHE A 58 0.13 -28.11 22.34
C PHE A 58 0.56 -27.19 21.20
N LYS A 59 -0.19 -26.09 20.98
CA LYS A 59 0.04 -25.16 19.86
C LYS A 59 0.22 -23.73 20.35
N ILE A 60 1.22 -23.05 19.79
CA ILE A 60 1.47 -21.61 19.99
C ILE A 60 1.34 -20.93 18.62
N MET A 61 0.61 -19.81 18.57
CA MET A 61 0.47 -18.99 17.37
C MET A 61 1.16 -17.65 17.59
N LEU A 62 2.09 -17.31 16.69
CA LEU A 62 2.65 -15.96 16.56
C LEU A 62 2.03 -15.32 15.32
N ALA A 63 1.30 -14.23 15.52
CA ALA A 63 0.58 -13.54 14.47
C ALA A 63 1.15 -12.13 14.25
N GLY A 64 1.34 -11.77 12.99
CA GLY A 64 1.62 -10.41 12.55
C GLY A 64 0.81 -10.15 11.28
N HIS A 65 0.20 -8.98 11.19
CA HIS A 65 -0.54 -8.59 10.00
C HIS A 65 0.45 -8.07 8.94
N CYS A 66 0.17 -8.35 7.67
CA CYS A 66 1.04 -7.97 6.55
C CYS A 66 0.43 -6.89 5.65
N ASP A 67 -0.82 -6.53 5.90
CA ASP A 67 -1.50 -5.46 5.20
C ASP A 67 -0.97 -4.09 5.64
N GLU A 68 -1.02 -3.15 4.71
CA GLU A 68 -0.69 -1.74 4.95
C GLU A 68 -1.94 -0.86 4.78
N ILE A 69 -1.86 0.36 5.31
CA ILE A 69 -2.82 1.41 4.96
C ILE A 69 -2.67 1.80 3.48
N GLY A 70 -3.76 2.22 2.87
CA GLY A 70 -3.74 2.61 1.46
C GLY A 70 -5.02 3.31 1.06
N PHE A 71 -5.37 3.22 -0.21
CA PHE A 71 -6.56 3.84 -0.75
C PHE A 71 -7.20 2.95 -1.82
N ILE A 72 -8.43 3.27 -2.17
CA ILE A 72 -9.11 2.67 -3.32
C ILE A 72 -9.74 3.78 -4.15
N ILE A 73 -9.70 3.62 -5.48
CA ILE A 73 -10.33 4.57 -6.40
C ILE A 73 -11.84 4.51 -6.20
N SER A 74 -12.44 5.63 -5.81
CA SER A 74 -13.90 5.76 -5.65
C SER A 74 -14.57 6.38 -6.87
N HIS A 75 -13.86 7.28 -7.57
CA HIS A 75 -14.38 8.00 -8.73
C HIS A 75 -13.24 8.49 -9.63
N ILE A 76 -13.48 8.55 -10.94
CA ILE A 76 -12.56 9.15 -11.91
C ILE A 76 -13.24 10.37 -12.53
N SER A 77 -12.65 11.54 -12.30
CA SER A 77 -13.15 12.82 -12.80
C SER A 77 -13.01 12.97 -14.31
N ASP A 78 -13.73 13.92 -14.90
CA ASP A 78 -13.68 14.20 -16.34
C ASP A 78 -12.28 14.63 -16.81
N ASN A 79 -11.50 15.25 -15.93
CA ASN A 79 -10.11 15.64 -16.15
C ASN A 79 -9.10 14.48 -15.96
N GLY A 80 -9.56 13.27 -15.62
CA GLY A 80 -8.68 12.11 -15.44
C GLY A 80 -8.07 11.93 -14.05
N TYR A 81 -8.40 12.79 -13.08
CA TYR A 81 -7.97 12.62 -11.70
C TYR A 81 -8.73 11.48 -10.99
N LEU A 82 -8.01 10.71 -10.19
CA LEU A 82 -8.54 9.58 -9.43
C LEU A 82 -8.89 10.06 -8.01
N HIS A 83 -10.17 10.13 -7.69
CA HIS A 83 -10.62 10.38 -6.34
C HIS A 83 -10.54 9.10 -5.51
N ILE A 84 -10.14 9.27 -4.25
CA ILE A 84 -9.73 8.16 -3.38
C ILE A 84 -10.52 8.16 -2.08
N ILE A 85 -10.72 6.96 -1.53
CA ILE A 85 -11.16 6.77 -0.14
C ILE A 85 -10.11 5.92 0.60
N PRO A 86 -9.91 6.14 1.91
CA PRO A 86 -8.86 5.44 2.65
C PRO A 86 -9.21 3.97 2.88
N ILE A 87 -8.19 3.13 2.84
CA ILE A 87 -8.15 1.79 3.42
C ILE A 87 -7.35 1.93 4.73
N GLY A 88 -8.04 1.79 5.87
CA GLY A 88 -7.45 2.01 7.20
C GLY A 88 -7.50 3.46 7.68
N GLY A 89 -6.82 3.74 8.79
CA GLY A 89 -6.78 5.06 9.43
C GLY A 89 -5.60 5.89 8.92
N ILE A 90 -5.89 6.95 8.16
CA ILE A 90 -4.86 7.78 7.50
C ILE A 90 -4.99 9.23 7.94
N ASP A 91 -3.86 9.83 8.33
CA ASP A 91 -3.76 11.28 8.54
C ASP A 91 -3.69 11.99 7.18
N THR A 92 -4.72 12.77 6.86
CA THR A 92 -4.78 13.49 5.58
C THR A 92 -3.78 14.63 5.49
N GLY A 93 -3.19 15.08 6.61
CA GLY A 93 -2.21 16.16 6.66
C GLY A 93 -0.89 15.81 5.96
N VAL A 94 -0.52 14.52 5.91
CA VAL A 94 0.74 14.06 5.30
C VAL A 94 0.61 13.60 3.85
N LEU A 95 -0.62 13.58 3.32
CA LEU A 95 -0.89 13.04 1.97
C LEU A 95 -0.45 13.93 0.82
N PRO A 96 -0.65 15.26 0.82
CA PRO A 96 -0.36 16.09 -0.34
C PRO A 96 1.10 16.01 -0.77
N GLY A 97 1.35 15.70 -2.04
CA GLY A 97 2.70 15.52 -2.61
C GLY A 97 3.28 14.13 -2.42
N SER A 98 2.60 13.22 -1.71
CA SER A 98 3.06 11.84 -1.56
C SER A 98 3.02 11.08 -2.89
N GLN A 99 4.08 10.34 -3.16
CA GLN A 99 4.14 9.40 -4.28
C GLN A 99 3.38 8.12 -3.93
N VAL A 100 2.58 7.64 -4.88
CA VAL A 100 1.76 6.43 -4.74
C VAL A 100 1.93 5.51 -5.93
N LYS A 101 1.54 4.24 -5.76
CA LYS A 101 1.38 3.27 -6.83
C LYS A 101 -0.06 2.78 -6.89
N VAL A 102 -0.64 2.80 -8.08
CA VAL A 102 -1.99 2.30 -8.37
C VAL A 102 -1.87 0.89 -8.94
N GLN A 103 -2.57 -0.08 -8.36
CA GLN A 103 -2.60 -1.45 -8.86
C GLN A 103 -3.64 -1.59 -9.95
N THR A 104 -3.19 -1.76 -11.19
CA THR A 104 -4.08 -1.99 -12.33
C THR A 104 -4.05 -3.46 -12.71
N GLU A 105 -4.95 -3.87 -13.60
CA GLU A 105 -4.92 -5.22 -14.20
C GLU A 105 -3.61 -5.52 -14.92
N LYS A 106 -2.95 -4.49 -15.48
CA LYS A 106 -1.70 -4.62 -16.23
C LYS A 106 -0.45 -4.44 -15.37
N GLY A 107 -0.61 -4.18 -14.06
CA GLY A 107 0.49 -3.95 -13.13
C GLY A 107 0.42 -2.59 -12.45
N TRP A 108 1.53 -2.19 -11.84
CA TRP A 108 1.60 -0.95 -11.07
C TRP A 108 1.92 0.24 -11.96
N ILE A 109 1.18 1.34 -11.77
CA ILE A 109 1.51 2.65 -12.35
C ILE A 109 1.76 3.66 -11.24
N ASP A 110 2.58 4.67 -11.53
CA ASP A 110 2.90 5.73 -10.57
C ASP A 110 1.82 6.81 -10.56
N GLY A 111 1.64 7.44 -9.41
CA GLY A 111 0.80 8.61 -9.25
C GLY A 111 1.29 9.50 -8.11
N ILE A 112 0.74 10.71 -8.04
CA ILE A 112 1.05 11.68 -6.99
C ILE A 112 -0.27 12.16 -6.37
N ILE A 113 -0.34 12.22 -5.05
CA ILE A 113 -1.50 12.80 -4.37
C ILE A 113 -1.46 14.33 -4.52
N GLY A 114 -2.44 14.86 -5.24
CA GLY A 114 -2.70 16.28 -5.40
C GLY A 114 -3.69 16.82 -4.39
N LYS A 115 -3.73 18.15 -4.30
CA LYS A 115 -4.75 18.92 -3.60
C LYS A 115 -5.02 20.21 -4.35
N LYS A 116 -6.10 20.90 -4.01
CA LYS A 116 -6.39 22.26 -4.48
C LYS A 116 -5.21 23.19 -4.19
N ALA A 117 -4.78 23.96 -5.20
CA ALA A 117 -3.64 24.84 -5.08
C ALA A 117 -3.86 25.91 -4.00
N ILE A 118 -2.82 26.19 -3.19
CA ILE A 118 -2.94 27.06 -2.01
C ILE A 118 -3.44 28.48 -2.35
N HIS A 119 -3.05 29.03 -3.51
CA HIS A 119 -3.46 30.35 -3.96
C HIS A 119 -4.94 30.42 -4.37
N LEU A 120 -5.58 29.27 -4.61
CA LEU A 120 -7.02 29.14 -4.88
C LEU A 120 -7.82 28.79 -3.62
N MET A 121 -7.15 28.54 -2.50
CA MET A 121 -7.79 28.28 -1.21
C MET A 121 -8.03 29.59 -0.47
N SER A 122 -9.24 29.73 0.08
CA SER A 122 -9.61 30.79 1.01
C SER A 122 -8.77 30.73 2.29
N PRO A 123 -8.62 31.86 3.03
CA PRO A 123 -7.91 31.88 4.31
C PRO A 123 -8.45 30.89 5.35
N GLU A 124 -9.74 30.56 5.29
CA GLU A 124 -10.41 29.63 6.21
C GLU A 124 -10.13 28.17 5.85
N GLU A 125 -10.14 27.81 4.57
CA GLU A 125 -9.77 26.47 4.09
C GLU A 125 -8.31 26.14 4.48
N ARG A 126 -7.41 27.13 4.47
CA ARG A 126 -6.00 26.95 4.84
C ARG A 126 -5.77 26.61 6.31
N LYS A 127 -6.72 26.95 7.19
CA LYS A 127 -6.62 26.70 8.64
C LYS A 127 -7.17 25.34 9.06
N LYS A 128 -7.83 24.61 8.15
CA LYS A 128 -8.48 23.33 8.43
C LYS A 128 -7.64 22.17 7.90
N VAL A 129 -7.76 21.02 8.56
CA VAL A 129 -7.26 19.76 8.02
C VAL A 129 -7.99 19.49 6.69
N LEU A 130 -7.23 19.18 5.64
CA LEU A 130 -7.77 18.89 4.32
C LEU A 130 -8.64 17.63 4.38
N PRO A 131 -9.92 17.70 4.01
CA PRO A 131 -10.75 16.52 3.98
C PRO A 131 -10.36 15.63 2.79
N MET A 132 -10.47 14.30 2.96
CA MET A 132 -10.07 13.34 1.92
C MET A 132 -10.70 13.59 0.55
N LYS A 133 -11.96 14.04 0.52
CA LYS A 133 -12.70 14.34 -0.70
C LYS A 133 -12.04 15.42 -1.58
N ASP A 134 -11.19 16.26 -0.99
CA ASP A 134 -10.45 17.34 -1.67
C ASP A 134 -9.06 16.88 -2.13
N LEU A 135 -8.75 15.59 -1.98
CA LEU A 135 -7.53 14.95 -2.45
C LEU A 135 -7.85 14.03 -3.63
N TRP A 136 -6.88 13.92 -4.53
CA TRP A 136 -6.95 13.04 -5.70
C TRP A 136 -5.56 12.54 -6.04
N VAL A 137 -5.49 11.43 -6.77
CA VAL A 137 -4.25 10.96 -7.38
C VAL A 137 -4.22 11.43 -8.83
N ASP A 138 -3.12 12.08 -9.19
CA ASP A 138 -2.77 12.42 -10.56
C ASP A 138 -1.83 11.35 -11.13
N ILE A 139 -2.22 10.78 -12.26
CA ILE A 139 -1.43 9.79 -13.02
C ILE A 139 -0.97 10.35 -14.38
N GLY A 140 -1.16 11.65 -14.63
CA GLY A 140 -0.84 12.31 -15.90
C GLY A 140 -1.85 12.03 -17.02
N ALA A 141 -3.08 11.62 -16.69
CA ALA A 141 -4.13 11.36 -17.67
C ALA A 141 -4.62 12.69 -18.30
N LYS A 142 -4.93 12.65 -19.61
CA LYS A 142 -5.46 13.82 -20.32
C LYS A 142 -6.93 14.12 -20.00
N ASP A 143 -7.68 13.05 -19.79
CA ASP A 143 -9.11 13.07 -19.49
C ASP A 143 -9.52 11.73 -18.85
N LYS A 144 -10.81 11.62 -18.51
CA LYS A 144 -11.42 10.40 -17.97
C LYS A 144 -11.23 9.18 -18.86
N LYS A 145 -11.35 9.33 -20.18
CA LYS A 145 -11.24 8.20 -21.11
C LYS A 145 -9.82 7.66 -21.11
N ASP A 146 -8.83 8.54 -21.03
CA ASP A 146 -7.42 8.16 -20.95
C ASP A 146 -7.09 7.44 -19.64
N ALA A 147 -7.56 7.96 -18.50
CA ALA A 147 -7.42 7.31 -17.20
C ALA A 147 -8.05 5.90 -17.17
N LEU A 148 -9.24 5.74 -17.77
CA LEU A 148 -9.95 4.47 -17.84
C LEU A 148 -9.27 3.40 -18.72
N LYS A 149 -8.29 3.76 -19.56
CA LYS A 149 -7.50 2.76 -20.33
C LYS A 149 -6.56 1.96 -19.44
N VAL A 150 -6.20 2.54 -18.29
CA VAL A 150 -5.17 2.00 -17.39
C VAL A 150 -5.70 1.74 -15.99
N THR A 151 -6.75 2.41 -15.54
CA THR A 151 -7.31 2.26 -14.18
C THR A 151 -8.82 2.10 -14.19
N LYS A 152 -9.39 1.63 -13.08
CA LYS A 152 -10.84 1.58 -12.85
C LYS A 152 -11.18 1.90 -11.40
N VAL A 153 -12.44 2.26 -11.16
CA VAL A 153 -13.00 2.33 -9.81
C VAL A 153 -12.82 0.97 -9.13
N GLY A 154 -12.35 0.98 -7.89
CA GLY A 154 -12.02 -0.24 -7.15
C GLY A 154 -10.56 -0.69 -7.21
N ASP A 155 -9.72 -0.09 -8.07
CA ASP A 155 -8.29 -0.39 -8.05
C ASP A 155 -7.66 0.16 -6.75
N PRO A 156 -6.83 -0.63 -6.04
CA PRO A 156 -6.17 -0.19 -4.82
C PRO A 156 -4.93 0.66 -5.12
N ILE A 157 -4.58 1.47 -4.14
CA ILE A 157 -3.45 2.40 -4.18
C ILE A 157 -2.68 2.26 -2.89
N SER A 158 -1.36 2.14 -2.99
CA SER A 158 -0.44 2.18 -1.85
C SER A 158 0.51 3.35 -1.99
N TYR A 159 1.12 3.76 -0.88
CA TYR A 159 2.32 4.60 -0.94
C TYR A 159 3.39 3.94 -1.82
N ALA A 160 4.11 4.75 -2.59
CA ALA A 160 5.16 4.24 -3.45
C ALA A 160 6.29 3.62 -2.60
N PRO A 161 6.62 2.33 -2.79
CA PRO A 161 7.69 1.64 -2.07
C PRO A 161 8.97 2.44 -1.98
N ASN A 162 9.32 2.79 -0.75
CA ASN A 162 10.60 3.38 -0.41
C ASN A 162 11.08 2.77 0.90
N TYR A 163 12.38 2.61 1.01
CA TYR A 163 13.03 2.45 2.29
C TYR A 163 14.34 3.23 2.26
N LEU A 164 14.66 3.84 3.38
CA LEU A 164 15.83 4.65 3.59
C LEU A 164 16.60 4.08 4.76
N GLU A 165 17.88 3.81 4.55
CA GLU A 165 18.79 3.53 5.64
C GLU A 165 19.25 4.86 6.22
N LEU A 166 18.81 5.14 7.43
CA LEU A 166 19.22 6.27 8.22
C LEU A 166 20.51 5.94 8.98
N ARG A 167 21.02 6.93 9.71
CA ARG A 167 22.19 6.74 10.58
C ARG A 167 21.90 5.65 11.62
N ASN A 168 22.97 4.99 12.08
CA ASN A 168 22.94 4.04 13.20
C ASN A 168 22.06 2.81 12.97
N ASN A 169 22.01 2.27 11.74
CA ASN A 169 21.22 1.09 11.37
C ASN A 169 19.71 1.25 11.60
N ILE A 170 19.21 2.48 11.55
CA ILE A 170 17.78 2.77 11.60
C ILE A 170 17.25 2.76 10.17
N PHE A 171 16.10 2.13 9.95
CA PHE A 171 15.41 2.15 8.66
C PHE A 171 14.13 2.95 8.79
N SER A 172 13.85 3.77 7.78
CA SER A 172 12.53 4.36 7.57
C SER A 172 11.96 3.77 6.29
N SER A 173 10.68 3.44 6.30
CA SER A 173 9.93 3.03 5.14
C SER A 173 8.58 3.70 5.22
N LYS A 174 7.94 3.85 4.06
CA LYS A 174 6.55 4.29 3.93
C LYS A 174 5.59 3.54 4.86
#